data_AF-A0A497DMK2-F1
#
_entry.id   AF-A0A497DMK2-F1
#
_cell.length_a   1.000
_cell.length_b   1.000
_cell.length_c   1.000
_cell.angle_alpha   90.00
_cell.angle_beta   90.00
_cell.angle_gamma   90.00
#
_symmetry.space_group_name_H-M   'P 1'
#
loop_
_entity.id
_entity.type
_entity.pdbx_description
1 polymer ?
#
loop_
_entity_poly.entity_id
_entity_poly.type
_entity_poly.pdbx_seq_one_letter_code
_entity_poly.pdbx_strand_id
1 'polypeptide(L)'
;KNAGFDGFIKLLLRSYSGLFSQFVKIDESTLAKRSGLSKDKVYSYLITLSKRQIIHYIPRKELPVLTFLEERLDDKNLLIVPDRYKFRKERYEKRIGEMLRYASSDTICRNQFLLSYFGQLDSPRCGRCDVCREEEQLESGSELFDLIIEAISSNLSEQSLTLEELVKQTGLDPVKVGQVTEWLVDQGKVSRKKDLTLRWKG
;
A
#
# COMPACT_ATOMS: atom_id res chain seq x y z
N LYS A 1 2.61 29.29 63.68
CA LYS A 1 3.14 28.12 62.92
C LYS A 1 3.06 28.41 61.42
N ASN A 2 4.13 28.92 60.81
CA ASN A 2 4.52 28.81 59.37
C ASN A 2 5.70 29.78 59.08
N ALA A 3 6.74 29.79 59.92
CA ALA A 3 7.90 30.67 59.75
C ALA A 3 8.74 30.35 58.49
N GLY A 4 8.60 29.15 57.93
CA GLY A 4 9.39 28.70 56.76
C GLY A 4 9.00 29.32 55.42
N PHE A 5 7.76 29.82 55.26
CA PHE A 5 7.27 30.36 53.98
C PHE A 5 7.35 31.90 53.89
N ASP A 6 7.42 32.60 55.03
CA ASP A 6 7.46 34.07 55.06
C ASP A 6 8.66 34.63 54.27
N GLY A 7 9.83 33.99 54.39
CA GLY A 7 11.02 34.35 53.62
C GLY A 7 10.82 34.19 52.11
N PHE A 8 10.15 33.13 51.68
CA PHE A 8 9.89 32.87 50.26
C PHE A 8 8.82 33.80 49.68
N ILE A 9 7.77 34.10 50.44
CA ILE A 9 6.73 35.06 50.02
C ILE A 9 7.35 36.47 49.88
N LYS A 10 8.16 36.91 50.85
CA LYS A 10 8.87 38.19 50.75
C LYS A 10 9.83 38.24 49.55
N LEU A 11 10.49 37.14 49.24
CA LEU A 11 11.34 37.03 48.06
C LEU A 11 10.53 37.18 46.76
N LEU A 12 9.36 36.56 46.66
CA LEU A 12 8.46 36.68 45.52
C LEU A 12 8.04 38.15 45.31
N LEU A 13 7.58 38.81 46.38
CA LEU A 13 7.14 40.21 46.34
C LEU A 13 8.26 41.19 46.00
N ARG A 14 9.50 40.90 46.40
CA ARG A 14 10.67 41.71 46.03
C ARG A 14 11.14 41.45 44.60
N SER A 15 10.90 40.24 44.07
CA SER A 15 11.41 39.83 42.75
C SER A 15 10.46 40.19 41.61
N TYR A 16 9.15 40.23 41.86
CA TYR A 16 8.13 40.47 40.85
C TYR A 16 7.12 41.51 41.36
N SER A 17 7.00 42.62 40.65
CA SER A 17 5.97 43.63 40.91
C SER A 17 4.63 43.24 40.28
N GLY A 18 3.53 43.66 40.89
CA GLY A 18 2.18 43.42 40.35
C GLY A 18 1.66 41.99 40.48
N LEU A 19 2.29 41.13 41.30
CA LEU A 19 1.86 39.74 41.53
C LEU A 19 0.41 39.58 42.01
N PHE A 20 -0.15 40.61 42.67
CA PHE A 20 -1.53 40.61 43.17
C PHE A 20 -2.53 41.29 42.22
N SER A 21 -2.06 42.01 41.21
CA SER A 21 -2.92 42.75 40.28
C SER A 21 -3.08 42.05 38.93
N GLN A 22 -2.06 41.31 38.49
CA GLN A 22 -2.04 40.67 37.18
C GLN A 22 -1.15 39.42 37.15
N PHE A 23 -1.33 38.60 36.12
CA PHE A 23 -0.43 37.48 35.88
C PHE A 23 0.96 37.96 35.47
N VAL A 24 1.98 37.47 36.18
CA VAL A 24 3.39 37.78 35.92
C VAL A 24 4.12 36.50 35.56
N LYS A 25 4.96 36.57 34.52
CA LYS A 25 5.85 35.46 34.16
C LYS A 25 6.95 35.32 35.23
N ILE A 26 6.99 34.18 35.89
CA ILE A 26 7.99 33.85 36.92
C ILE A 26 9.05 32.92 36.32
N ASP A 27 10.30 33.14 36.68
CA ASP A 27 11.42 32.23 36.37
C ASP A 27 11.89 31.53 37.64
N GLU A 28 11.55 30.25 37.74
CA GLU A 28 11.91 29.38 38.86
C GLU A 28 13.42 29.22 39.02
N SER A 29 14.20 29.34 37.93
CA SER A 29 15.65 29.28 37.98
C SER A 29 16.25 30.49 38.70
N THR A 30 15.67 31.66 38.46
CA THR A 30 16.08 32.91 39.12
C THR A 30 15.70 32.91 40.59
N LEU A 31 14.50 32.39 40.94
CA LEU A 31 14.07 32.22 42.32
C LEU A 31 14.93 31.22 43.09
N ALA A 32 15.31 30.10 42.46
CA ALA A 32 16.21 29.10 43.04
C ALA A 32 17.56 29.73 43.41
N LYS A 33 18.18 30.47 42.47
CA LYS A 33 19.45 31.18 42.71
C LYS A 33 19.37 32.18 43.87
N ARG A 34 18.27 32.95 43.96
CA ARG A 34 18.11 33.99 44.99
C ARG A 34 17.71 33.44 46.36
N SER A 35 17.03 32.31 46.41
CA SER A 35 16.62 31.66 47.66
C SER A 35 17.64 30.67 48.21
N GLY A 36 18.64 30.27 47.41
CA GLY A 36 19.55 29.18 47.74
C GLY A 36 18.88 27.79 47.74
N LEU A 37 17.66 27.68 47.20
CA LEU A 37 16.90 26.43 47.12
C LEU A 37 17.07 25.77 45.74
N SER A 38 16.85 24.46 45.67
CA SER A 38 16.75 23.76 44.38
C SER A 38 15.49 24.18 43.63
N LYS A 39 15.49 24.05 42.29
CA LYS A 39 14.32 24.34 41.45
C LYS A 39 13.10 23.52 41.88
N ASP A 40 13.29 22.25 42.22
CA ASP A 40 12.20 21.37 42.68
C ASP A 40 11.57 21.86 43.99
N LYS A 41 12.38 22.39 44.92
CA LYS A 41 11.88 22.98 46.16
C LYS A 41 11.09 24.25 45.89
N VAL A 42 11.58 25.13 45.01
CA VAL A 42 10.85 26.34 44.58
C VAL A 42 9.51 25.98 43.94
N TYR A 43 9.49 24.99 43.04
CA TYR A 43 8.28 24.46 42.43
C TYR A 43 7.29 23.92 43.48
N SER A 44 7.78 23.10 44.42
CA SER A 44 6.97 22.56 45.52
C SER A 44 6.37 23.65 46.41
N TYR A 45 7.10 24.74 46.63
CA TYR A 45 6.64 25.88 47.43
C TYR A 45 5.56 26.66 46.69
N LEU A 46 5.72 26.90 45.39
CA LEU A 46 4.72 27.56 44.55
C LEU A 46 3.42 26.73 44.48
N ILE A 47 3.51 25.41 44.32
CA ILE A 47 2.35 24.51 44.40
C ILE A 47 1.69 24.58 45.78
N THR A 48 2.49 24.55 46.86
CA THR A 48 1.95 24.56 48.23
C THR A 48 1.22 25.86 48.52
N LEU A 49 1.77 27.01 48.10
CA LEU A 49 1.12 28.31 48.22
C LEU A 49 -0.15 28.38 47.37
N SER A 50 -0.15 27.79 46.18
CA SER A 50 -1.33 27.68 45.31
C SER A 50 -2.44 26.83 45.94
N LYS A 51 -2.10 25.65 46.49
CA LYS A 51 -3.04 24.80 47.24
C LYS A 51 -3.65 25.51 48.45
N ARG A 52 -2.87 26.38 49.10
CA ARG A 52 -3.31 27.22 50.23
C ARG A 52 -4.08 28.47 49.80
N GLN A 53 -4.36 28.65 48.51
CA GLN A 53 -5.08 29.80 47.95
C GLN A 53 -4.39 31.15 48.25
N ILE A 54 -3.06 31.14 48.41
CA ILE A 54 -2.26 32.36 48.64
C ILE A 54 -1.88 33.02 47.30
N ILE A 55 -1.62 32.20 46.27
CA ILE A 55 -1.29 32.65 44.92
C ILE A 55 -2.03 31.78 43.89
N HIS A 56 -2.27 32.30 42.69
CA HIS A 56 -2.71 31.49 41.56
C HIS A 56 -1.52 31.16 40.65
N TYR A 57 -0.90 30.00 40.89
CA TYR A 57 0.27 29.55 40.13
C TYR A 57 -0.13 28.62 38.99
N ILE A 58 0.26 28.98 37.76
CA ILE A 58 0.12 28.16 36.56
C ILE A 58 1.49 27.55 36.26
N PRO A 59 1.68 26.23 36.48
CA PRO A 59 2.96 25.59 36.22
C PRO A 59 3.30 25.61 34.73
N ARG A 60 4.59 25.62 34.42
CA ARG A 60 5.06 25.48 33.03
C ARG A 60 4.59 24.12 32.49
N LYS A 61 3.97 24.12 31.31
CA LYS A 61 3.65 22.87 30.60
C LYS A 61 4.96 22.23 30.13
N GLU A 62 5.28 21.05 30.65
CA GLU A 62 6.35 20.17 30.15
C GLU A 62 5.86 19.28 29.01
N LEU A 63 5.10 19.86 28.08
CA LEU A 63 4.71 19.14 26.87
C LEU A 63 5.78 19.36 25.79
N PRO A 64 6.18 18.33 25.04
CA PRO A 64 7.00 18.52 23.87
C PRO A 64 6.24 19.42 22.89
N VAL A 65 6.86 20.54 22.51
CA VAL A 65 6.30 21.46 21.52
C VAL A 65 7.05 21.22 20.21
N LEU A 66 6.29 20.88 19.15
CA LEU A 66 6.82 20.88 17.79
C LEU A 66 6.85 22.32 17.29
N THR A 67 8.04 22.90 17.17
CA THR A 67 8.23 24.23 16.60
C THR A 67 8.76 24.07 15.18
N PHE A 68 8.03 24.59 14.21
CA PHE A 68 8.56 24.76 12.86
C PHE A 68 9.58 25.90 12.89
N LEU A 69 10.76 25.66 12.33
CA LEU A 69 11.84 26.65 12.29
C LEU A 69 11.61 27.73 11.21
N GLU A 70 10.70 27.44 10.27
CA GLU A 70 10.37 28.31 9.16
C GLU A 70 8.95 28.86 9.32
N GLU A 71 8.74 30.08 8.83
CA GLU A 71 7.44 30.71 8.78
C GLU A 71 6.54 30.01 7.76
N ARG A 72 5.23 29.97 8.05
CA ARG A 72 4.25 29.50 7.08
C ARG A 72 4.11 30.54 5.97
N LEU A 73 4.45 30.17 4.75
CA LEU A 73 4.22 31.01 3.58
C LEU A 73 2.72 31.14 3.28
N ASP A 74 2.27 32.36 2.99
CA ASP A 74 0.94 32.61 2.43
C ASP A 74 0.82 32.02 1.02
N ASP A 75 -0.39 31.60 0.63
CA ASP A 75 -0.65 30.98 -0.67
C ASP A 75 -0.16 31.81 -1.87
N LYS A 76 -0.18 33.15 -1.74
CA LYS A 76 0.29 34.09 -2.77
C LYS A 76 1.81 34.04 -2.99
N ASN A 77 2.55 33.62 -1.97
CA ASN A 77 4.01 33.54 -1.98
C ASN A 77 4.51 32.11 -2.27
N LEU A 78 3.60 31.16 -2.49
CA LEU A 78 3.94 29.78 -2.80
C LEU A 78 4.35 29.63 -4.27
N LEU A 79 5.65 29.45 -4.50
CA LEU A 79 6.17 29.15 -5.84
C LEU A 79 6.26 27.63 -6.06
N ILE A 80 5.36 27.08 -6.89
CA ILE A 80 5.46 25.71 -7.37
C ILE A 80 6.22 25.72 -8.70
N VAL A 81 7.49 25.30 -8.67
CA VAL A 81 8.35 25.24 -9.86
C VAL A 81 7.70 24.32 -10.92
N PRO A 82 7.36 24.82 -12.12
CA PRO A 82 6.64 24.05 -13.13
C PRO A 82 7.34 22.74 -13.52
N ASP A 83 8.66 22.74 -13.61
CA ASP A 83 9.44 21.56 -13.99
C ASP A 83 9.33 20.44 -12.95
N ARG A 84 9.39 20.79 -11.65
CA ARG A 84 9.19 19.81 -10.58
C ARG A 84 7.77 19.26 -10.57
N TYR A 85 6.79 20.12 -10.86
CA TYR A 85 5.39 19.69 -10.95
C TYR A 85 5.18 18.73 -12.12
N LYS A 86 5.68 19.07 -13.31
CA LYS A 86 5.61 18.22 -14.52
C LYS A 86 6.33 16.89 -14.31
N PHE A 87 7.54 16.90 -13.77
CA PHE A 87 8.28 15.68 -13.43
C PHE A 87 7.49 14.75 -12.50
N ARG A 88 6.84 15.31 -11.46
CA ARG A 88 5.98 14.53 -10.57
C ARG A 88 4.77 13.99 -11.33
N LYS A 89 4.10 14.82 -12.13
CA LYS A 89 2.94 14.43 -12.93
C LYS A 89 3.27 13.26 -13.87
N GLU A 90 4.34 13.35 -14.65
CA GLU A 90 4.80 12.31 -15.57
C GLU A 90 5.06 10.98 -14.83
N ARG A 91 5.70 11.04 -13.65
CA ARG A 91 5.92 9.84 -12.83
C ARG A 91 4.61 9.23 -12.33
N TYR A 92 3.63 10.06 -11.97
CA TYR A 92 2.31 9.59 -11.57
C TYR A 92 1.56 8.94 -12.73
N GLU A 93 1.57 9.56 -13.91
CA GLU A 93 0.97 9.02 -15.13
C GLU A 93 1.59 7.66 -15.48
N LYS A 94 2.92 7.55 -15.43
CA LYS A 94 3.62 6.27 -15.65
C LYS A 94 3.18 5.20 -14.65
N ARG A 95 3.09 5.51 -13.36
CA ARG A 95 2.66 4.56 -12.32
C ARG A 95 1.22 4.08 -12.54
N ILE A 96 0.32 4.99 -12.89
CA ILE A 96 -1.07 4.66 -13.20
C ILE A 96 -1.13 3.79 -14.45
N GLY A 97 -0.36 4.10 -15.49
CA GLY A 97 -0.26 3.27 -16.70
C GLY A 97 0.17 1.83 -16.39
N GLU A 98 1.18 1.65 -15.53
CA GLU A 98 1.61 0.32 -15.08
C GLU A 98 0.52 -0.41 -14.28
N MET A 99 -0.23 0.30 -13.42
CA MET A 99 -1.37 -0.27 -12.69
C MET A 99 -2.52 -0.68 -13.61
N LEU A 100 -2.83 0.12 -14.63
CA LEU A 100 -3.83 -0.22 -15.64
C LEU A 100 -3.40 -1.46 -16.41
N ARG A 101 -2.14 -1.51 -16.86
CA ARG A 101 -1.59 -2.69 -17.55
C ARG A 101 -1.61 -3.94 -16.65
N TYR A 102 -1.34 -3.78 -15.35
CA TYR A 102 -1.47 -4.88 -14.39
C TYR A 102 -2.91 -5.39 -14.30
N ALA A 103 -3.90 -4.50 -14.26
CA ALA A 103 -5.30 -4.87 -14.10
C ALA A 103 -5.93 -5.43 -15.39
N SER A 104 -5.48 -4.96 -16.57
CA SER A 104 -6.04 -5.34 -17.87
C SER A 104 -5.27 -6.46 -18.58
N SER A 105 -4.20 -6.99 -17.98
CA SER A 105 -3.42 -8.06 -18.60
C SER A 105 -4.01 -9.42 -18.24
N ASP A 106 -4.47 -10.16 -19.25
CA ASP A 106 -5.01 -11.52 -19.06
C ASP A 106 -4.03 -12.61 -19.48
N THR A 107 -2.81 -12.22 -19.88
CA THR A 107 -1.79 -13.13 -20.42
C THR A 107 -0.56 -13.24 -19.55
N ILE A 108 -0.27 -12.24 -18.72
CA ILE A 108 0.91 -12.23 -17.84
C ILE A 108 0.48 -12.63 -16.43
N CYS A 109 1.15 -13.64 -15.86
CA CYS A 109 0.93 -14.03 -14.48
C CYS A 109 1.05 -12.81 -13.54
N ARG A 110 0.03 -12.60 -12.69
CA ARG A 110 -0.03 -11.43 -11.77
C ARG A 110 1.23 -11.29 -10.92
N ASN A 111 1.77 -12.40 -10.41
CA ASN A 111 3.01 -12.40 -9.62
C ASN A 111 4.24 -11.97 -10.43
N GLN A 112 4.42 -12.50 -11.66
CA GLN A 112 5.52 -12.10 -12.54
C GLN A 112 5.42 -10.61 -12.89
N PHE A 113 4.22 -10.10 -13.14
CA PHE A 113 4.01 -8.68 -13.41
C PHE A 113 4.45 -7.81 -12.22
N LEU A 114 4.05 -8.19 -11.00
CA LEU A 114 4.43 -7.45 -9.80
C LEU A 114 5.95 -7.47 -9.59
N LEU A 115 6.59 -8.62 -9.77
CA LEU A 115 8.04 -8.77 -9.60
C LEU A 115 8.80 -7.96 -10.66
N SER A 116 8.34 -7.95 -11.91
CA SER A 116 8.96 -7.16 -12.98
C SER A 116 8.85 -5.65 -12.73
N TYR A 117 7.74 -5.18 -12.15
CA TYR A 117 7.59 -3.79 -11.72
C TYR A 117 8.63 -3.38 -10.66
N PHE A 118 9.08 -4.32 -9.81
CA PHE A 118 10.17 -4.12 -8.84
C PHE A 118 11.57 -4.49 -9.36
N GLY A 119 11.71 -4.77 -10.66
CA GLY A 119 13.00 -5.04 -11.32
C GLY A 119 13.45 -6.50 -11.30
N GLN A 120 12.57 -7.44 -10.93
CA GLN A 120 12.83 -8.87 -10.98
C GLN A 120 12.20 -9.47 -12.24
N LEU A 121 13.01 -9.69 -13.27
CA LEU A 121 12.54 -10.14 -14.59
C LEU A 121 12.45 -11.67 -14.70
N ASP A 122 13.28 -12.40 -13.96
CA ASP A 122 13.40 -13.86 -14.04
C ASP A 122 12.58 -14.55 -12.93
N SER A 123 11.26 -14.42 -12.99
CA SER A 123 10.34 -15.16 -12.12
C SER A 123 9.60 -16.23 -12.92
N PRO A 124 9.44 -17.46 -12.42
CA PRO A 124 8.50 -18.42 -12.99
C PRO A 124 7.05 -17.95 -12.79
N ARG A 125 6.12 -18.54 -13.54
CA ARG A 125 4.68 -18.34 -13.31
C ARG A 125 4.29 -18.88 -11.93
N CYS A 126 3.27 -18.30 -11.32
CA CYS A 126 2.91 -18.63 -9.93
C CYS A 126 1.94 -19.80 -9.76
N GLY A 127 1.24 -20.22 -10.82
CA GLY A 127 0.27 -21.34 -10.79
C GLY A 127 -0.99 -21.11 -9.93
N ARG A 128 -1.19 -19.89 -9.39
CA ARG A 128 -2.29 -19.64 -8.42
C ARG A 128 -3.10 -18.37 -8.65
N CYS A 129 -2.67 -17.50 -9.56
CA CYS A 129 -3.45 -16.32 -9.94
C CYS A 129 -4.53 -16.67 -10.97
N ASP A 130 -5.50 -15.77 -11.12
CA ASP A 130 -6.55 -15.81 -12.14
C ASP A 130 -6.00 -16.15 -13.54
N VAL A 131 -4.97 -15.44 -14.00
CA VAL A 131 -4.34 -15.67 -15.31
C VAL A 131 -3.74 -17.08 -15.44
N CYS A 132 -3.11 -17.61 -14.39
CA CYS A 132 -2.56 -18.96 -14.43
C CYS A 132 -3.65 -20.04 -14.41
N ARG A 133 -4.75 -19.78 -13.69
CA ARG A 133 -5.88 -20.72 -13.59
C ARG A 133 -6.72 -20.78 -14.85
N GLU A 134 -6.79 -19.70 -15.62
CA GLU A 134 -7.44 -19.68 -16.92
C GLU A 134 -6.66 -20.49 -17.96
N GLU A 135 -5.33 -20.48 -17.89
CA GLU A 135 -4.47 -21.32 -18.75
C GLU A 135 -4.44 -22.81 -18.36
N GLU A 136 -4.57 -23.15 -17.07
CA GLU A 136 -4.64 -24.54 -16.57
C GLU A 136 -5.82 -25.36 -17.14
N GLN A 137 -6.70 -24.76 -17.93
CA GLN A 137 -7.90 -25.42 -18.43
C GLN A 137 -7.67 -26.39 -19.61
N LEU A 138 -6.48 -26.43 -20.23
CA LEU A 138 -6.04 -27.51 -21.13
C LEU A 138 -4.52 -27.71 -21.10
N GLU A 139 -4.02 -28.35 -20.05
CA GLU A 139 -2.68 -28.94 -20.10
C GLU A 139 -2.73 -30.31 -20.78
N SER A 140 -1.77 -30.59 -21.66
CA SER A 140 -1.58 -31.90 -22.27
C SER A 140 -1.38 -32.96 -21.18
N GLY A 141 -2.25 -33.98 -21.15
CA GLY A 141 -2.23 -35.04 -20.13
C GLY A 141 -3.05 -34.76 -18.87
N SER A 142 -3.84 -33.68 -18.84
CA SER A 142 -4.92 -33.53 -17.85
C SER A 142 -6.09 -34.49 -18.14
N GLU A 143 -6.86 -34.89 -17.13
CA GLU A 143 -8.03 -35.77 -17.30
C GLU A 143 -9.02 -35.21 -18.35
N LEU A 144 -9.19 -33.88 -18.38
CA LEU A 144 -10.04 -33.21 -19.37
C LEU A 144 -9.44 -33.29 -20.79
N PHE A 145 -8.13 -33.21 -20.93
CA PHE A 145 -7.43 -33.33 -22.21
C PHE A 145 -7.57 -34.75 -22.77
N ASP A 146 -7.42 -35.76 -21.92
CA ASP A 146 -7.59 -37.17 -22.31
C ASP A 146 -9.04 -37.47 -22.70
N LEU A 147 -10.03 -36.94 -21.96
CA LEU A 147 -11.45 -37.04 -22.32
C LEU A 147 -11.75 -36.41 -23.69
N ILE A 148 -11.16 -35.24 -23.98
CA ILE A 148 -11.32 -34.58 -25.29
C ILE A 148 -10.65 -35.42 -26.38
N ILE A 149 -9.47 -35.99 -26.15
CA ILE A 149 -8.81 -36.89 -27.11
C ILE A 149 -9.68 -38.12 -27.39
N GLU A 150 -10.21 -38.77 -26.35
CA GLU A 150 -11.10 -39.93 -26.51
C GLU A 150 -12.32 -39.56 -27.36
N ALA A 151 -12.98 -38.45 -27.03
CA ALA A 151 -14.14 -37.96 -27.78
C ALA A 151 -13.80 -37.61 -29.24
N ILE A 152 -12.64 -37.01 -29.51
CA ILE A 152 -12.20 -36.71 -30.88
C ILE A 152 -11.88 -38.01 -31.64
N SER A 153 -11.18 -38.94 -30.99
CA SER A 153 -10.73 -40.19 -31.60
C SER A 153 -11.89 -41.11 -31.98
N SER A 154 -12.92 -41.22 -31.15
CA SER A 154 -14.11 -42.04 -31.43
C SER A 154 -14.86 -41.51 -32.65
N ASN A 155 -15.11 -40.20 -32.71
CA ASN A 155 -15.83 -39.58 -33.82
C ASN A 155 -15.02 -39.61 -35.14
N LEU A 156 -13.72 -39.30 -35.09
CA LEU A 156 -12.87 -39.26 -36.30
C LEU A 156 -12.41 -40.63 -36.80
N SER A 157 -12.59 -41.69 -36.00
CA SER A 157 -12.36 -43.09 -36.42
C SER A 157 -13.51 -43.64 -37.25
N GLU A 158 -14.75 -43.23 -36.95
CA GLU A 158 -15.95 -43.67 -37.67
C GLU A 158 -16.16 -42.91 -38.97
N GLN A 159 -15.86 -41.61 -38.99
CA GLN A 159 -16.13 -40.73 -40.13
C GLN A 159 -15.12 -39.57 -40.23
N SER A 160 -14.97 -39.01 -41.43
CA SER A 160 -14.22 -37.76 -41.61
C SER A 160 -15.17 -36.57 -41.39
N LEU A 161 -14.82 -35.67 -40.47
CA LEU A 161 -15.67 -34.56 -40.04
C LEU A 161 -14.95 -33.23 -40.19
N THR A 162 -15.70 -32.16 -40.43
CA THR A 162 -15.18 -30.81 -40.25
C THR A 162 -15.06 -30.47 -38.76
N LEU A 163 -14.26 -29.44 -38.42
CA LEU A 163 -14.13 -28.99 -37.04
C LEU A 163 -15.48 -28.57 -36.44
N GLU A 164 -16.34 -27.92 -37.24
CA GLU A 164 -17.68 -27.49 -36.81
C GLU A 164 -18.60 -28.68 -36.47
N GLU A 165 -18.56 -29.73 -37.29
CA GLU A 165 -19.32 -30.96 -37.04
C GLU A 165 -18.78 -31.73 -35.83
N LEU A 166 -17.45 -31.75 -35.65
CA LEU A 166 -16.80 -32.38 -34.52
C LEU A 166 -17.17 -31.70 -33.19
N VAL A 167 -17.18 -30.36 -33.15
CA VAL A 167 -17.66 -29.60 -31.98
C VAL A 167 -19.13 -29.92 -31.70
N LYS A 168 -19.96 -30.00 -32.74
CA LYS A 168 -21.39 -30.29 -32.60
C LYS A 168 -21.67 -31.70 -32.09
N GLN A 169 -20.89 -32.71 -32.51
CA GLN A 169 -21.06 -34.10 -32.09
C GLN A 169 -20.50 -34.36 -30.70
N THR A 170 -19.38 -33.72 -30.34
CA THR A 170 -18.78 -33.85 -29.01
C THR A 170 -19.55 -33.07 -27.94
N GLY A 171 -20.21 -31.96 -28.31
CA GLY A 171 -20.95 -31.12 -27.35
C GLY A 171 -20.06 -30.41 -26.33
N LEU A 172 -18.75 -30.40 -26.56
CA LEU A 172 -17.74 -29.80 -25.69
C LEU A 172 -17.45 -28.36 -26.10
N ASP A 173 -16.71 -27.64 -25.25
CA ASP A 173 -16.34 -26.25 -25.49
C ASP A 173 -15.55 -26.12 -26.83
N PRO A 174 -16.01 -25.27 -27.77
CA PRO A 174 -15.40 -25.14 -29.09
C PRO A 174 -13.93 -24.74 -29.07
N VAL A 175 -13.54 -23.90 -28.11
CA VAL A 175 -12.16 -23.41 -27.96
C VAL A 175 -11.26 -24.58 -27.55
N LYS A 176 -11.75 -25.39 -26.61
CA LYS A 176 -11.03 -26.57 -26.07
C LYS A 176 -10.86 -27.65 -27.13
N VAL A 177 -11.93 -27.99 -27.86
CA VAL A 177 -11.88 -28.96 -28.96
C VAL A 177 -10.93 -28.50 -30.08
N GLY A 178 -10.96 -27.20 -30.43
CA GLY A 178 -10.05 -26.62 -31.41
C GLY A 178 -8.58 -26.75 -31.00
N GLN A 179 -8.26 -26.43 -29.74
CA GLN A 179 -6.89 -26.53 -29.20
C GLN A 179 -6.37 -27.97 -29.23
N VAL A 180 -7.14 -28.95 -28.76
CA VAL A 180 -6.72 -30.36 -28.77
C VAL A 180 -6.61 -30.91 -30.19
N THR A 181 -7.50 -30.50 -31.10
CA THR A 181 -7.46 -30.93 -32.50
C THR A 181 -6.21 -30.44 -33.21
N GLU A 182 -5.85 -29.16 -33.06
CA GLU A 182 -4.61 -28.62 -33.63
C GLU A 182 -3.38 -29.32 -33.03
N TRP A 183 -3.38 -29.58 -31.71
CA TRP A 183 -2.31 -30.37 -31.09
C TRP A 183 -2.21 -31.79 -31.68
N LEU A 184 -3.33 -32.47 -31.93
CA LEU A 184 -3.34 -33.80 -32.55
C LEU A 184 -2.86 -33.80 -34.01
N VAL A 185 -3.10 -32.70 -34.73
CA VAL A 185 -2.57 -32.49 -36.09
C VAL A 185 -1.05 -32.29 -36.04
N ASP A 186 -0.55 -31.48 -35.10
CA ASP A 186 0.88 -31.26 -34.88
C ASP A 186 1.61 -32.56 -34.50
N GLN A 187 0.98 -33.41 -33.69
CA GLN A 187 1.50 -34.75 -33.35
C GLN A 187 1.34 -35.78 -34.47
N GLY A 188 0.70 -35.42 -35.59
CA GLY A 188 0.50 -36.29 -36.75
C GLY A 188 -0.55 -37.40 -36.56
N LYS A 189 -1.31 -37.39 -35.47
CA LYS A 189 -2.40 -38.34 -35.18
C LYS A 189 -3.69 -38.03 -35.95
N VAL A 190 -3.89 -36.78 -36.35
CA VAL A 190 -5.03 -36.34 -37.18
C VAL A 190 -4.50 -35.71 -38.45
N SER A 191 -5.12 -36.03 -39.60
CA SER A 191 -4.78 -35.42 -40.89
C SER A 191 -5.90 -34.52 -41.38
N ARG A 192 -5.54 -33.32 -41.86
CA ARG A 192 -6.45 -32.37 -42.47
C ARG A 192 -6.38 -32.49 -44.00
N LYS A 193 -7.52 -32.74 -44.64
CA LYS A 193 -7.63 -32.82 -46.10
C LYS A 193 -7.93 -31.44 -46.72
N LYS A 194 -7.80 -31.36 -48.06
CA LYS A 194 -8.05 -30.14 -48.85
C LYS A 194 -9.50 -29.63 -48.78
N ASP A 195 -10.43 -30.49 -48.41
CA ASP A 195 -11.86 -30.20 -48.18
C ASP A 195 -12.16 -29.73 -46.75
N LEU A 196 -11.12 -29.42 -45.95
CA LEU A 196 -11.20 -29.04 -44.54
C LEU A 196 -11.71 -30.15 -43.61
N THR A 197 -11.87 -31.39 -44.10
CA THR A 197 -12.23 -32.53 -43.25
C THR A 197 -11.00 -33.05 -42.49
N LEU A 198 -11.25 -33.46 -41.25
CA LEU A 198 -10.31 -34.09 -40.34
C LEU A 198 -10.53 -35.61 -40.39
N ARG A 199 -9.44 -36.37 -40.34
CA ARG A 199 -9.47 -37.83 -40.28
C ARG A 199 -8.45 -38.34 -39.29
N TRP A 200 -8.83 -39.32 -38.46
CA TRP A 200 -7.89 -40.02 -37.59
C TRP A 200 -6.88 -40.82 -38.41
N LYS A 201 -5.60 -40.68 -38.08
CA LYS A 201 -4.49 -41.39 -38.70
C LYS A 201 -4.11 -42.52 -37.75
N GLY A 202 -4.52 -43.75 -38.11
CA GLY A 202 -4.17 -44.96 -37.37
C GLY A 202 -2.68 -45.27 -37.42
#